data_AF-A0A9C9MHX8-F1
#
_entry.id   AF-A0A9C9MHX8-F1
#
_cell.length_a   1.000
_cell.length_b   1.000
_cell.length_c   1.000
_cell.angle_alpha   90.00
_cell.angle_beta   90.00
_cell.angle_gamma   90.00
#
_symmetry.space_group_name_H-M   'P 1'
#
loop_
_entity.id
_entity.type
_entity.pdbx_description
1 polymer ?
#
loop_
_entity_poly.entity_id
_entity_poly.type
_entity_poly.pdbx_seq_one_letter_code
_entity_poly.pdbx_strand_id
1 'polypeptide(L)'
;MYGDEVVLGAHPGADPAALRTSAQAALFLALGGVLKLFAPVLPHICEECWSWYHSQFCPAASVHTSPWPPTGRQVAREGDAEAGTQLVQLVALVRKWKSERNVSIKKPVAKLTVYPGEMADKPGNLEQRESVLGDLLGTTNSLAVEFDPGEPPADAARIDGNPYSVVCELADEAE
;
A
#
# COMPACT_ATOMS: atom_id res chain seq x y z
N MET A 1 8.97 -24.99 3.65
CA MET A 1 9.29 -25.31 2.23
C MET A 1 8.35 -24.55 1.31
N TYR A 2 8.31 -23.22 1.44
CA TYR A 2 7.83 -22.31 0.40
C TYR A 2 9.01 -21.38 0.14
N GLY A 3 9.45 -21.37 -1.12
CA GLY A 3 10.78 -20.93 -1.54
C GLY A 3 11.07 -19.46 -1.27
N ASP A 4 12.33 -19.22 -0.91
CA ASP A 4 13.00 -17.93 -0.73
C ASP A 4 13.34 -17.24 -2.06
N GLU A 5 12.42 -17.21 -3.03
CA GLU A 5 12.61 -16.49 -4.29
C GLU A 5 11.41 -15.62 -4.62
N VAL A 6 11.29 -14.47 -3.96
CA VAL A 6 10.82 -13.22 -4.58
C VAL A 6 11.49 -12.06 -3.84
N VAL A 7 12.46 -11.41 -4.49
CA VAL A 7 13.19 -10.26 -3.92
C VAL A 7 12.57 -8.94 -4.42
N LEU A 8 12.64 -7.94 -3.54
CA LEU A 8 12.66 -6.48 -3.78
C LEU A 8 11.32 -5.72 -3.81
N GLY A 9 10.82 -5.42 -2.60
CA GLY A 9 9.91 -4.31 -2.33
C GLY A 9 10.26 -3.61 -1.01
N ALA A 10 11.54 -3.58 -0.63
CA ALA A 10 11.97 -3.06 0.67
C ALA A 10 12.62 -1.68 0.52
N HIS A 11 12.29 -0.77 1.44
CA HIS A 11 13.08 0.43 1.70
C HIS A 11 14.57 0.04 1.79
N PRO A 12 15.48 0.70 1.06
CA PRO A 12 16.90 0.38 1.12
C PRO A 12 17.39 0.38 2.58
N GLY A 13 17.88 -0.76 3.08
CA GLY A 13 18.47 -0.88 4.41
C GLY A 13 17.56 -1.36 5.56
N ALA A 14 16.28 -1.66 5.33
CA ALA A 14 15.40 -2.23 6.36
C ALA A 14 15.49 -3.77 6.42
N ASP A 15 15.56 -4.34 7.64
CA ASP A 15 15.53 -5.79 7.86
C ASP A 15 14.17 -6.38 7.40
N PRO A 16 14.14 -7.35 6.47
CA PRO A 16 12.90 -7.99 6.02
C PRO A 16 12.06 -8.59 7.15
N ALA A 17 12.70 -9.08 8.21
CA ALA A 17 11.99 -9.59 9.38
C ALA A 17 11.28 -8.45 10.13
N ALA A 18 11.95 -7.32 10.32
CA ALA A 18 11.36 -6.13 10.94
C ALA A 18 10.17 -5.56 10.14
N LEU A 19 10.27 -5.51 8.80
CA LEU A 19 9.16 -5.09 7.94
C LEU A 19 7.95 -6.01 8.08
N ARG A 20 8.16 -7.33 8.08
CA ARG A 20 7.10 -8.32 8.29
C ARG A 20 6.42 -8.14 9.65
N THR A 21 7.20 -7.98 10.71
CA THR A 21 6.66 -7.78 12.07
C THR A 21 5.86 -6.48 12.16
N SER A 22 6.35 -5.40 11.56
CA SER A 22 5.61 -4.12 11.49
C SER A 22 4.26 -4.28 10.78
N ALA A 23 4.24 -4.94 9.62
CA ALA A 23 3.02 -5.22 8.88
C ALA A 23 2.03 -6.08 9.68
N GLN A 24 2.51 -7.13 10.35
CA GLN A 24 1.68 -7.97 11.22
C GLN A 24 1.09 -7.18 12.40
N ALA A 25 1.88 -6.29 13.01
CA ALA A 25 1.41 -5.44 14.09
C ALA A 25 0.32 -4.46 13.61
N ALA A 26 0.52 -3.83 12.44
CA ALA A 26 -0.47 -2.96 11.83
C ALA A 26 -1.79 -3.70 11.53
N LEU A 27 -1.71 -4.89 10.92
CA LEU A 27 -2.87 -5.74 10.65
C LEU A 27 -3.59 -6.16 11.93
N PHE A 28 -2.84 -6.54 12.96
CA PHE A 28 -3.40 -6.93 14.26
C PHE A 28 -4.20 -5.80 14.91
N LEU A 29 -3.63 -4.59 14.91
CA LEU A 29 -4.26 -3.40 15.49
C LEU A 29 -5.49 -2.98 14.67
N ALA A 30 -5.38 -2.92 13.35
CA ALA A 30 -6.46 -2.52 12.45
C ALA A 30 -7.65 -3.49 12.53
N LEU A 31 -7.39 -4.79 12.42
CA LEU A 31 -8.43 -5.82 12.53
C LEU A 31 -9.11 -5.76 13.90
N GLY A 32 -8.34 -5.64 14.98
CA GLY A 32 -8.89 -5.51 16.33
C GLY A 32 -9.79 -4.28 16.50
N GLY A 33 -9.42 -3.16 15.88
CA GLY A 33 -10.26 -1.95 15.83
C GLY A 33 -11.57 -2.19 15.08
N VAL A 34 -11.50 -2.76 13.88
CA VAL A 34 -12.68 -3.09 13.05
C VAL A 34 -13.63 -4.03 13.80
N LEU A 35 -13.13 -5.13 14.37
CA LEU A 35 -13.97 -6.09 15.10
C LEU A 35 -14.73 -5.45 16.25
N LYS A 36 -14.09 -4.56 17.03
CA LYS A 36 -14.74 -3.85 18.13
C LYS A 36 -15.82 -2.87 17.66
N LEU A 37 -15.55 -2.16 16.56
CA LEU A 37 -16.53 -1.22 15.98
C LEU A 37 -17.74 -1.94 15.42
N PHE A 38 -17.55 -3.12 14.83
CA PHE A 38 -18.64 -3.93 14.24
C PHE A 38 -19.34 -4.86 15.24
N ALA A 39 -18.73 -5.17 16.39
CA ALA A 39 -19.29 -6.09 17.39
C ALA A 39 -20.76 -5.80 17.80
N PRO A 40 -21.21 -4.53 17.95
CA PRO A 40 -22.62 -4.24 18.26
C PRO A 40 -23.61 -4.62 17.15
N VAL A 41 -23.14 -4.72 15.90
CA VAL A 41 -23.97 -4.99 14.71
C VAL A 41 -23.84 -6.44 14.24
N LEU A 42 -22.64 -7.01 14.34
CA LEU A 42 -22.28 -8.35 13.85
C LEU A 42 -21.72 -9.24 14.98
N PRO A 43 -22.50 -9.52 16.04
CA PRO A 43 -21.96 -10.03 17.30
C PRO A 43 -21.30 -11.40 17.20
N HIS A 44 -21.87 -12.31 16.40
CA HIS A 44 -21.36 -13.68 16.28
C HIS A 44 -20.11 -13.76 15.41
N ILE A 45 -20.10 -13.05 14.27
CA ILE A 45 -18.95 -13.06 13.35
C ILE A 45 -17.77 -12.35 14.01
N CYS A 46 -18.00 -11.22 14.67
CA CYS A 46 -16.93 -10.50 15.36
C CYS A 46 -16.35 -11.31 16.53
N GLU A 47 -17.19 -12.04 17.27
CA GLU A 47 -16.72 -12.93 18.35
C GLU A 47 -15.89 -14.09 17.81
N GLU A 48 -16.35 -14.75 16.74
CA GLU A 48 -15.60 -15.86 16.12
C GLU A 48 -14.23 -15.40 15.64
N CYS A 49 -14.16 -14.29 14.89
CA CYS A 49 -12.89 -13.74 14.42
C CYS A 49 -11.98 -13.28 15.57
N TRP A 50 -12.53 -12.73 16.65
CA TRP A 50 -11.77 -12.34 17.84
C TRP A 50 -11.16 -13.55 18.54
N SER A 51 -11.92 -14.65 18.63
CA SER A 51 -11.50 -15.88 19.31
C SER A 51 -10.28 -16.54 18.68
N TRP A 52 -10.10 -16.41 17.36
CA TRP A 52 -9.00 -17.06 16.64
C TRP A 52 -7.63 -16.48 16.96
N TYR A 53 -7.54 -15.17 17.19
CA TYR A 53 -6.24 -14.50 17.30
C TYR A 53 -6.20 -13.47 18.43
N HIS A 54 -7.15 -12.53 18.50
CA HIS A 54 -7.12 -11.48 19.51
C HIS A 54 -7.26 -12.00 20.94
N SER A 55 -8.05 -13.05 21.17
CA SER A 55 -8.20 -13.69 22.49
C SER A 55 -6.88 -14.20 23.11
N GLN A 56 -5.88 -14.51 22.27
CA GLN A 56 -4.57 -15.03 22.70
C GLN A 56 -3.60 -13.92 23.13
N PHE A 57 -3.77 -12.70 22.58
CA PHE A 57 -2.84 -11.58 22.78
C PHE A 57 -3.45 -10.41 23.56
N CYS A 58 -4.77 -10.34 23.64
CA CYS A 58 -5.50 -9.30 24.37
C CYS A 58 -6.00 -9.83 25.72
N PRO A 59 -6.07 -8.97 26.76
CA PRO A 59 -6.61 -9.38 28.06
C PRO A 59 -8.08 -9.79 28.05
N ALA A 60 -8.85 -9.27 27.08
CA ALA A 60 -10.27 -9.58 26.94
C ALA A 60 -10.46 -10.85 26.11
N ALA A 61 -11.06 -11.88 26.72
CA ALA A 61 -11.35 -13.14 26.07
C ALA A 61 -12.40 -13.02 24.93
N SER A 62 -13.30 -12.04 25.02
CA SER A 62 -14.37 -11.76 24.05
C SER A 62 -14.27 -10.33 23.53
N VAL A 63 -14.70 -10.11 22.29
CA VAL A 63 -14.77 -8.76 21.73
C VAL A 63 -15.77 -7.89 22.49
N HIS A 64 -16.85 -8.51 22.98
CA HIS A 64 -17.97 -7.83 23.67
C HIS A 64 -17.60 -7.33 25.07
N THR A 65 -16.58 -7.93 25.70
CA THR A 65 -16.05 -7.49 27.00
C THR A 65 -14.78 -6.64 26.85
N SER A 66 -14.32 -6.44 25.60
CA SER A 66 -13.14 -5.64 25.33
C SER A 66 -13.45 -4.14 25.44
N PRO A 67 -12.48 -3.30 25.86
CA PRO A 67 -12.68 -1.86 25.90
C PRO A 67 -12.85 -1.31 24.49
N TRP A 68 -13.76 -0.36 24.36
CA TRP A 68 -14.00 0.38 23.12
C TRP A 68 -12.69 0.97 22.57
N PRO A 69 -12.48 0.99 21.24
CA PRO A 69 -11.28 1.55 20.65
C PRO A 69 -11.11 3.02 21.05
N PRO A 70 -9.92 3.43 21.54
CA PRO A 70 -9.68 4.80 21.94
C PRO A 70 -9.70 5.72 20.71
N THR A 71 -10.35 6.87 20.84
CA THR A 71 -10.29 7.96 19.88
C THR A 71 -8.96 8.70 20.07
N GLY A 72 -8.04 8.63 19.10
CA GLY A 72 -6.82 9.44 19.13
C GLY A 72 -5.52 8.71 19.48
N ARG A 73 -5.43 7.38 19.35
CA ARG A 73 -4.10 6.77 19.18
C ARG A 73 -3.59 7.20 17.81
N GLN A 74 -2.86 8.31 17.76
CA GLN A 74 -2.22 8.82 16.56
C GLN A 74 -1.06 7.86 16.21
N VAL A 75 -1.40 6.75 15.56
CA VAL A 75 -0.41 5.79 15.06
C VAL A 75 0.23 6.34 13.78
N ALA A 76 -0.54 7.14 13.03
CA ALA A 76 -0.10 7.82 11.83
C ALA A 76 0.61 9.13 12.18
N ARG A 77 1.77 9.36 11.56
CA ARG A 77 2.47 10.64 11.55
C ARG A 77 1.72 11.62 10.66
N GLU A 78 2.00 12.91 10.87
CA GLU A 78 1.52 13.95 9.96
C GLU A 78 2.05 13.67 8.54
N GLY A 79 1.14 13.64 7.57
CA GLY A 79 1.46 13.32 6.17
C GLY A 79 1.28 11.85 5.76
N ASP A 80 1.16 10.88 6.68
CA ASP A 80 1.00 9.46 6.32
C ASP A 80 -0.28 9.20 5.52
N ALA A 81 -1.38 9.89 5.87
CA ALA A 81 -2.66 9.75 5.17
C ALA A 81 -2.60 10.31 3.73
N GLU A 82 -1.86 11.40 3.54
CA GLU A 82 -1.64 12.00 2.22
C GLU A 82 -0.76 11.10 1.36
N ALA A 83 0.35 10.60 1.93
CA ALA A 83 1.24 9.64 1.27
C ALA A 83 0.50 8.35 0.86
N GLY A 84 -0.34 7.80 1.74
CA GLY A 84 -1.17 6.64 1.42
C GLY A 84 -2.19 6.92 0.30
N THR A 85 -2.77 8.12 0.27
CA THR A 85 -3.69 8.53 -0.80
C THR A 85 -2.97 8.62 -2.15
N GLN A 86 -1.78 9.24 -2.16
CA GLN A 86 -0.93 9.33 -3.36
C GLN A 86 -0.51 7.93 -3.86
N LEU A 87 -0.15 7.03 -2.94
CA LEU A 87 0.18 5.64 -3.28
C LEU A 87 -0.99 4.93 -3.99
N VAL A 88 -2.21 5.02 -3.43
CA VAL A 88 -3.41 4.41 -4.03
C VAL A 88 -3.68 4.98 -5.43
N GLN A 89 -3.52 6.29 -5.59
CA GLN A 89 -3.68 6.98 -6.87
C GLN A 89 -2.67 6.50 -7.92
N LEU A 90 -1.40 6.34 -7.56
CA LEU A 90 -0.35 5.84 -8.44
C LEU A 90 -0.59 4.38 -8.82
N VAL A 91 -0.96 3.52 -7.86
CA VAL A 91 -1.30 2.11 -8.13
C VAL A 91 -2.48 2.00 -9.09
N ALA A 92 -3.50 2.85 -8.93
CA ALA A 92 -4.64 2.91 -9.83
C ALA A 92 -4.24 3.30 -11.26
N LEU A 93 -3.33 4.28 -11.42
CA LEU A 93 -2.80 4.67 -12.72
C LEU A 93 -2.04 3.54 -13.40
N VAL A 94 -1.20 2.80 -12.66
CA VAL A 94 -0.47 1.64 -13.21
C VAL A 94 -1.43 0.55 -13.66
N ARG A 95 -2.46 0.25 -12.85
CA ARG A 95 -3.48 -0.74 -13.22
C ARG A 95 -4.27 -0.30 -14.45
N LYS A 96 -4.59 0.99 -14.58
CA LYS A 96 -5.24 1.57 -15.76
C LYS A 96 -4.36 1.43 -17.00
N TRP A 97 -3.08 1.81 -16.90
CA TRP A 97 -2.12 1.69 -18.00
C TRP A 97 -2.03 0.25 -18.52
N LYS A 98 -1.95 -0.74 -17.63
CA LYS A 98 -1.94 -2.17 -17.99
C LYS A 98 -3.25 -2.58 -18.64
N SER A 99 -4.39 -2.18 -18.07
CA SER A 99 -5.71 -2.52 -18.58
C SER A 99 -5.97 -1.96 -19.99
N GLU A 100 -5.59 -0.71 -20.25
CA GLU A 100 -5.77 -0.07 -21.57
C GLU A 100 -4.95 -0.74 -22.68
N ARG A 101 -3.86 -1.42 -22.30
CA ARG A 101 -2.97 -2.15 -23.21
C ARG A 101 -3.23 -3.66 -23.21
N ASN A 102 -4.31 -4.12 -22.57
CA ASN A 102 -4.66 -5.55 -22.40
C ASN A 102 -3.52 -6.40 -21.78
N VAL A 103 -2.74 -5.80 -20.89
CA VAL A 103 -1.65 -6.46 -20.19
C VAL A 103 -2.16 -7.05 -18.88
N SER A 104 -1.74 -8.28 -18.56
CA SER A 104 -2.04 -8.90 -17.27
C SER A 104 -1.53 -8.05 -16.11
N ILE A 105 -2.35 -7.84 -15.08
CA ILE A 105 -1.97 -7.11 -13.85
C ILE A 105 -0.74 -7.73 -13.20
N LYS A 106 -0.57 -9.06 -13.31
CA LYS A 106 0.55 -9.82 -12.73
C LYS A 106 1.88 -9.59 -13.47
N LYS A 107 1.85 -9.15 -14.73
CA LYS A 107 3.07 -9.00 -15.53
C LYS A 107 4.02 -8.00 -14.87
N PRO A 108 5.28 -8.35 -14.65
CA PRO A 108 6.25 -7.45 -14.04
C PRO A 108 6.50 -6.22 -14.93
N VAL A 109 6.71 -5.08 -14.29
CA VAL A 109 7.05 -3.81 -14.94
C VAL A 109 8.55 -3.58 -14.76
N ALA A 110 9.32 -3.50 -15.84
CA ALA A 110 10.76 -3.22 -15.77
C ALA A 110 11.02 -1.83 -15.20
N LYS A 111 10.28 -0.83 -15.69
CA LYS A 111 10.46 0.57 -15.30
C LYS A 111 9.11 1.27 -15.20
N LEU A 112 8.87 1.92 -14.06
CA LEU A 112 7.73 2.78 -13.83
C LEU A 112 8.21 4.23 -13.77
N THR A 113 7.85 5.05 -14.75
CA THR A 113 8.15 6.48 -14.73
C THR A 113 6.91 7.25 -14.30
N VAL A 114 7.04 8.01 -13.22
CA VAL A 114 5.98 8.85 -12.66
C VAL A 114 6.27 10.32 -12.98
N TYR A 115 5.32 10.98 -13.64
CA TYR A 115 5.41 12.39 -13.99
C TYR A 115 4.42 13.21 -13.13
N PRO A 116 4.85 14.35 -12.56
CA PRO A 116 3.94 15.29 -11.93
C PRO A 116 3.07 15.97 -12.99
N GLY A 117 1.76 16.04 -12.76
CA GLY A 117 0.82 16.81 -13.56
C GLY A 117 0.71 18.26 -13.10
N GLU A 118 -0.01 19.08 -13.85
CA GLU A 118 -0.18 20.53 -13.63
C GLU A 118 -0.77 20.90 -12.25
N MET A 119 -1.46 19.96 -11.58
CA MET A 119 -2.02 20.10 -10.23
C MET A 119 -1.05 19.70 -9.10
N ALA A 120 0.20 19.32 -9.40
CA ALA A 120 1.19 19.01 -8.39
C ALA A 120 1.75 20.30 -7.76
N ASP A 121 0.89 21.03 -7.03
CA ASP A 121 1.20 22.36 -6.50
C ASP A 121 2.26 22.38 -5.39
N LYS A 122 2.78 21.21 -4.99
CA LYS A 122 4.00 21.11 -4.18
C LYS A 122 4.75 19.85 -4.58
N PRO A 123 6.09 19.90 -4.74
CA PRO A 123 6.89 18.70 -4.64
C PRO A 123 6.72 18.19 -3.20
N GLY A 124 5.76 17.28 -2.99
CA GLY A 124 5.65 16.53 -1.73
C GLY A 124 7.05 16.02 -1.37
N ASN A 125 7.42 16.26 -0.10
CA ASN A 125 8.76 16.09 0.46
C ASN A 125 9.47 14.88 -0.14
N LEU A 126 10.74 15.04 -0.53
CA LEU A 126 11.57 13.92 -1.00
C LEU A 126 11.51 12.71 -0.03
N GLU A 127 11.39 12.98 1.27
CA GLU A 127 11.19 11.98 2.32
C GLU A 127 9.88 11.17 2.17
N GLN A 128 8.78 11.82 1.75
CA GLN A 128 7.51 11.12 1.49
C GLN A 128 7.61 10.23 0.25
N ARG A 129 8.39 10.65 -0.76
CA ARG A 129 8.62 9.84 -1.97
C ARG A 129 9.38 8.57 -1.63
N GLU A 130 10.45 8.67 -0.86
CA GLU A 130 11.25 7.51 -0.44
C GLU A 130 10.45 6.52 0.42
N SER A 131 9.56 7.02 1.28
CA SER A 131 8.66 6.16 2.06
C SER A 131 7.70 5.37 1.17
N VAL A 132 7.20 5.97 0.07
CA VAL A 132 6.19 5.36 -0.81
C VAL A 132 6.81 4.44 -1.85
N LEU A 133 8.09 4.62 -2.18
CA LEU A 133 8.82 3.82 -3.18
C LEU A 133 8.80 2.32 -2.89
N GLY A 134 9.07 1.92 -1.64
CA GLY A 134 9.07 0.50 -1.26
C GLY A 134 7.70 -0.15 -1.49
N ASP A 135 6.64 0.53 -1.07
CA ASP A 135 5.27 0.05 -1.23
C ASP A 135 4.83 0.04 -2.70
N LEU A 136 5.26 1.03 -3.51
CA LEU A 136 4.99 1.06 -4.95
C LEU A 136 5.64 -0.11 -5.68
N LEU A 137 6.93 -0.38 -5.42
CA LEU A 137 7.66 -1.50 -6.02
C LEU A 137 6.95 -2.82 -5.72
N GLY A 138 6.64 -3.06 -4.43
CA GLY A 138 5.95 -4.26 -3.97
C GLY A 138 4.53 -4.41 -4.52
N THR A 139 3.77 -3.31 -4.63
CA THR A 139 2.36 -3.38 -5.05
C THR A 139 2.19 -3.47 -6.56
N THR A 140 3.07 -2.83 -7.33
CA THR A 140 2.97 -2.75 -8.79
C THR A 140 3.75 -3.87 -9.50
N ASN A 141 4.51 -4.67 -8.74
CA ASN A 141 5.48 -5.65 -9.25
C ASN A 141 6.44 -4.98 -10.25
N SER A 142 6.93 -3.79 -9.87
CA SER A 142 7.89 -3.04 -10.67
C SER A 142 9.31 -3.26 -10.15
N LEU A 143 10.26 -3.32 -11.07
CA LEU A 143 11.68 -3.51 -10.77
C LEU A 143 12.39 -2.18 -10.49
N ALA A 144 11.90 -1.08 -11.09
CA ALA A 144 12.40 0.27 -10.86
C ALA A 144 11.27 1.29 -10.94
N VAL A 145 11.32 2.32 -10.07
CA VAL A 145 10.46 3.50 -10.13
C VAL A 145 11.35 4.74 -10.28
N GLU A 146 11.09 5.54 -11.30
CA GLU A 146 11.76 6.82 -11.53
C GLU A 146 10.73 7.95 -11.49
N PHE A 147 11.10 9.06 -10.84
CA PHE A 147 10.31 10.30 -10.85
C PHE A 147 10.97 11.27 -11.82
N ASP A 148 10.31 11.51 -12.96
CA ASP A 148 10.79 12.45 -13.97
C ASP A 148 10.01 13.77 -13.85
N PRO A 149 10.68 14.93 -13.65
CA PRO A 149 10.03 16.23 -13.60
C PRO A 149 9.64 16.79 -14.97
N GLY A 150 9.90 16.08 -16.07
CA GLY A 150 9.59 16.50 -17.44
C GLY A 150 8.11 16.43 -17.82
N GLU A 151 7.81 16.82 -19.06
CA GLU A 151 6.46 16.70 -19.62
C GLU A 151 6.10 15.23 -19.88
N PRO A 152 4.89 14.79 -19.47
CA PRO A 152 4.49 13.41 -19.68
C PRO A 152 4.26 13.13 -21.17
N PRO A 153 4.74 11.99 -21.69
CA PRO A 153 4.54 11.61 -23.09
C PRO A 153 3.04 11.37 -23.38
N ALA A 154 2.68 11.43 -24.67
CA ALA A 154 1.28 11.34 -25.11
C ALA A 154 0.60 10.02 -24.76
N ASP A 155 1.37 8.96 -24.52
CA ASP A 155 0.88 7.62 -24.19
C ASP A 155 0.81 7.35 -22.67
N ALA A 156 1.13 8.35 -21.84
CA ALA A 156 1.03 8.25 -20.38
C ALA A 156 -0.42 8.04 -19.93
N ALA A 157 -0.63 7.13 -18.98
CA ALA A 157 -1.95 6.92 -18.39
C ALA A 157 -2.30 8.09 -17.48
N ARG A 158 -3.54 8.58 -17.63
CA ARG A 158 -4.11 9.70 -16.85
C ARG A 158 -5.45 9.28 -16.27
N ILE A 159 -5.75 9.70 -15.05
CA ILE A 159 -7.07 9.54 -14.43
C ILE A 159 -7.56 10.95 -14.08
N ASP A 160 -8.82 11.26 -14.41
CA ASP A 160 -9.40 12.58 -14.12
C ASP A 160 -9.35 12.86 -12.61
N GLY A 161 -8.80 14.02 -12.25
CA GLY A 161 -8.60 14.44 -10.85
C GLY A 161 -7.35 13.86 -10.16
N ASN A 162 -6.53 13.07 -10.86
CA ASN A 162 -5.24 12.60 -10.34
C ASN A 162 -4.11 13.58 -10.76
N PRO A 163 -3.30 14.08 -9.81
CA PRO A 163 -2.21 15.01 -10.13
C PRO A 163 -1.00 14.31 -10.75
N TYR A 164 -1.02 13.00 -10.97
CA TYR A 164 0.10 12.24 -11.56
C TYR A 164 -0.29 11.58 -12.88
N SER A 165 0.72 11.33 -13.70
CA SER A 165 0.61 10.46 -14.87
C SER A 165 1.76 9.45 -14.89
N VAL A 166 1.51 8.26 -15.43
CA VAL A 166 2.50 7.17 -15.39
C VAL A 166 2.72 6.54 -16.75
N VAL A 167 3.95 6.11 -16.97
CA VAL A 167 4.37 5.28 -18.09
C VAL A 167 5.04 4.05 -17.51
N CYS A 168 4.68 2.88 -18.03
CA CYS A 168 5.29 1.62 -17.63
C CYS A 168 6.03 1.02 -18.82
N GLU A 169 7.26 0.58 -18.60
CA GLU A 169 7.97 -0.33 -19.52
C GLU A 169 7.83 -1.74 -18.96
N LEU A 170 7.30 -2.66 -19.75
CA LEU A 170 7.14 -4.04 -19.31
C LEU A 170 8.49 -4.75 -19.33
N ALA A 171 8.71 -5.66 -18.38
CA ALA A 171 9.86 -6.55 -18.48
C ALA A 171 9.64 -7.52 -19.65
N ASP A 172 10.71 -7.76 -20.41
CA ASP A 172 10.75 -8.83 -21.39
C ASP A 172 10.49 -10.17 -20.68
N GLU A 173 9.67 -11.02 -21.29
CA GLU A 173 9.44 -12.36 -20.77
C GLU A 173 10.78 -13.10 -20.84
N ALA A 174 11.37 -13.38 -19.68
CA ALA A 174 12.48 -14.32 -19.60
C ALA A 174 12.00 -15.65 -20.17
N GLU A 175 12.54 -16.00 -21.33
CA GLU A 175 12.34 -17.26 -22.05
C GLU A 175 12.77 -18.48 -21.21
#